data_AF-A0A819NQ41-F1
#
_entry.id   AF-A0A819NQ41-F1
#
_cell.length_a   1.000
_cell.length_b   1.000
_cell.length_c   1.000
_cell.angle_alpha   90.00
_cell.angle_beta   90.00
_cell.angle_gamma   90.00
#
_symmetry.space_group_name_H-M   'P 1'
#
loop_
_entity.id
_entity.type
_entity.pdbx_description
1 polymer ?
#
loop_
_entity_poly.entity_id
_entity_poly.type
_entity_poly.pdbx_seq_one_letter_code
_entity_poly.pdbx_strand_id
1 'polypeptide(L)'
;MTVEFYPIVFGFIDQYLFESIPRQVLFNQQLKIIDQICLPKKSKDFSELIPGQLKTYKFGFENELDYRRLYSTAYFAITMKKGGWDCNRHYEIISSGTMPFFDQLNNAGNNTLSLIPKSILYEAQTIPGVTRYNMSINHQLFDVNQYNILLHRLLYYAKHRLTTVKIVEYILNIIRYPIKSSKKHSILYISHEASDYMKDFMLHGFTRIFEENLYVFKPPKYMYEYPTSKMWNREETKDYFKHTLYGFGYGYKLALKNYVRLYERDKKNLHDETIIENNIKAKNYSLIVFGSILRNNKLFSLTIKHYERSRIVLIDGEDASKHKDRSEYAKWGTYFLREIPDNCDVFM
;
A
#
# COMPACT_ATOMS: atom_id res chain seq x y z
N MET A 1 29.56 -5.83 -9.67
CA MET A 1 28.16 -6.10 -10.01
C MET A 1 27.37 -4.92 -9.47
N THR A 2 26.79 -4.08 -10.33
CA THR A 2 25.93 -2.97 -9.94
C THR A 2 24.69 -3.55 -9.25
N VAL A 3 24.34 -2.98 -8.09
CA VAL A 3 23.16 -3.43 -7.32
C VAL A 3 21.96 -2.62 -7.77
N GLU A 4 20.88 -3.31 -8.15
CA GLU A 4 19.66 -2.69 -8.69
C GLU A 4 18.54 -2.66 -7.65
N PHE A 5 17.84 -1.53 -7.58
CA PHE A 5 16.66 -1.33 -6.73
C PHE A 5 15.47 -0.89 -7.58
N TYR A 6 14.32 -1.52 -7.37
CA TYR A 6 13.05 -1.13 -7.99
C TYR A 6 12.21 -0.35 -6.99
N PRO A 7 11.59 0.78 -7.38
CA PRO A 7 10.73 1.51 -6.48
C PRO A 7 9.48 0.71 -6.16
N ILE A 8 8.97 0.88 -4.94
CA ILE A 8 7.67 0.37 -4.52
C ILE A 8 6.99 1.39 -3.62
N VAL A 9 5.67 1.33 -3.56
CA VAL A 9 4.88 2.11 -2.62
C VAL A 9 3.83 1.22 -1.96
N PHE A 10 3.29 1.66 -0.82
CA PHE A 10 2.27 0.89 -0.09
C PHE A 10 1.06 0.51 -0.95
N GLY A 11 0.57 1.46 -1.75
CA GLY A 11 -0.73 1.36 -2.39
C GLY A 11 -1.88 1.34 -1.39
N PHE A 12 -3.06 0.88 -1.81
CA PHE A 12 -4.23 0.74 -0.92
C PHE A 12 -5.18 -0.38 -1.35
N ILE A 13 -6.10 -0.73 -0.46
CA ILE A 13 -7.12 -1.76 -0.73
C ILE A 13 -8.29 -1.13 -1.48
N ASP A 14 -8.64 -1.73 -2.62
CA ASP A 14 -9.63 -1.21 -3.56
C ASP A 14 -11.05 -1.08 -2.99
N GLN A 15 -11.38 -1.79 -1.91
CA GLN A 15 -12.67 -1.69 -1.22
C GLN A 15 -13.06 -0.28 -0.77
N TYR A 16 -12.10 0.64 -0.70
CA TYR A 16 -12.32 2.03 -0.30
C TYR A 16 -12.53 2.99 -1.47
N LEU A 17 -12.36 2.54 -2.72
CA LEU A 17 -12.57 3.40 -3.89
C LEU A 17 -14.04 3.52 -4.27
N PHE A 18 -14.35 4.65 -4.88
CA PHE A 18 -15.65 4.92 -5.49
C PHE A 18 -15.92 3.96 -6.64
N GLU A 19 -17.20 3.62 -6.76
CA GLU A 19 -17.71 2.94 -7.94
C GLU A 19 -17.42 3.78 -9.19
N SER A 20 -17.05 3.09 -10.28
CA SER A 20 -16.96 3.72 -11.59
C SER A 20 -18.19 3.37 -12.40
N ILE A 21 -18.69 4.34 -13.15
CA ILE A 21 -19.78 4.13 -14.10
C ILE A 21 -19.14 3.98 -15.48
N PRO A 22 -19.31 2.83 -16.16
CA PRO A 22 -18.85 2.69 -17.53
C PRO A 22 -19.67 3.62 -18.42
N ARG A 23 -18.99 4.49 -19.17
CA ARG A 23 -19.61 5.36 -20.16
C ARG A 23 -19.08 5.06 -21.54
N GLN A 24 -19.99 4.99 -22.51
CA GLN A 24 -19.63 4.95 -23.91
C GLN A 24 -19.34 6.36 -24.39
N VAL A 25 -18.15 6.56 -24.94
CA VAL A 25 -17.75 7.81 -25.60
C VAL A 25 -17.28 7.50 -27.00
N LEU A 26 -17.66 8.35 -27.94
CA LEU A 26 -17.14 8.31 -29.30
C LEU A 26 -15.79 9.03 -29.30
N PHE A 27 -14.72 8.30 -29.57
CA PHE A 27 -13.37 8.85 -29.68
C PHE A 27 -12.74 8.40 -30.99
N ASN A 28 -12.37 9.34 -31.86
CA ASN A 28 -11.86 9.07 -33.21
C ASN A 28 -12.76 8.09 -33.99
N GLN A 29 -14.08 8.36 -34.02
CA GLN A 29 -15.08 7.53 -34.70
C GLN A 29 -15.21 6.08 -34.18
N GLN A 30 -14.56 5.75 -33.06
CA GLN A 30 -14.69 4.46 -32.40
C GLN A 30 -15.39 4.63 -31.05
N LEU A 31 -16.36 3.75 -30.78
CA LEU A 31 -16.98 3.64 -29.46
C LEU A 31 -15.94 3.06 -28.49
N LYS A 32 -15.63 3.82 -27.44
CA LYS A 32 -14.80 3.37 -26.31
C LYS A 32 -15.61 3.41 -25.04
N ILE A 33 -15.44 2.38 -24.21
CA ILE A 33 -15.96 2.38 -22.84
C ILE A 33 -14.89 3.01 -21.95
N ILE A 34 -15.24 4.10 -21.28
CA ILE A 34 -14.40 4.75 -20.28
C ILE A 34 -14.99 4.53 -18.89
N ASP A 35 -14.13 4.24 -17.92
CA ASP A 35 -14.53 4.24 -16.51
C ASP A 35 -14.55 5.67 -16.00
N GLN A 36 -15.75 6.20 -15.74
CA GLN A 36 -15.91 7.49 -15.09
C GLN A 36 -16.00 7.29 -13.58
N ILE A 37 -15.10 7.91 -12.83
CA ILE A 37 -15.12 7.88 -11.36
C ILE A 37 -16.06 8.96 -10.85
N CYS A 38 -17.00 8.57 -9.99
CA CYS A 38 -17.88 9.50 -9.29
C CYS A 38 -17.08 10.29 -8.24
N LEU A 39 -17.04 11.62 -8.40
CA LEU A 39 -16.34 12.50 -7.46
C LEU A 39 -17.26 12.85 -6.27
N PRO A 40 -16.77 12.79 -5.02
CA PRO A 40 -17.56 13.17 -3.86
C PRO A 40 -17.81 14.68 -3.82
N LYS A 41 -19.00 15.08 -3.39
CA LYS A 41 -19.33 16.49 -3.16
C LYS A 41 -18.46 17.08 -2.06
N LYS A 42 -17.94 18.28 -2.30
CA LYS A 42 -17.08 19.02 -1.37
C LYS A 42 -17.87 20.09 -0.62
N SER A 43 -17.61 20.23 0.67
CA SER A 43 -18.20 21.24 1.57
C SER A 43 -17.18 21.95 2.45
N LYS A 44 -15.92 21.51 2.44
CA LYS A 44 -14.81 22.13 3.19
C LYS A 44 -13.64 22.39 2.25
N ASP A 45 -12.92 23.48 2.48
CA ASP A 45 -11.69 23.78 1.74
C ASP A 45 -10.62 22.74 2.04
N PHE A 46 -10.36 22.50 3.33
CA PHE A 46 -9.41 21.52 3.82
C PHE A 46 -10.04 20.60 4.87
N SER A 47 -9.57 19.36 4.94
CA SER A 47 -9.93 18.42 6.01
C SER A 47 -9.41 18.92 7.34
N GLU A 48 -10.20 18.75 8.39
CA GLU A 48 -9.83 19.09 9.77
C GLU A 48 -8.82 18.10 10.37
N LEU A 49 -8.54 16.98 9.70
CA LEU A 49 -7.56 15.99 10.15
C LEU A 49 -6.15 16.48 9.84
N ILE A 50 -5.47 17.05 10.84
CA ILE A 50 -4.16 17.66 10.65
C ILE A 50 -3.04 16.70 11.12
N PRO A 51 -2.10 16.32 10.23
CA PRO A 51 -1.06 15.36 10.54
C PRO A 51 -0.13 15.84 11.67
N GLY A 52 -0.08 15.10 12.78
CA GLY A 52 0.74 15.44 13.95
C GLY A 52 0.00 16.22 15.03
N GLN A 53 -1.25 16.62 14.80
CA GLN A 53 -2.09 17.24 15.83
C GLN A 53 -3.06 16.21 16.41
N LEU A 54 -2.67 15.50 17.48
CA LEU A 54 -3.48 14.40 18.04
C LEU A 54 -4.93 14.79 18.36
N LYS A 55 -5.18 16.03 18.79
CA LYS A 55 -6.52 16.56 19.08
C LYS A 55 -7.49 16.54 17.89
N THR A 56 -6.99 16.49 16.65
CA THR A 56 -7.85 16.42 15.46
C THR A 56 -8.32 15.00 15.16
N TYR A 57 -7.72 13.98 15.77
CA TYR A 57 -8.06 12.57 15.56
C TYR A 57 -9.14 12.13 16.56
N LYS A 58 -10.40 12.37 16.21
CA LYS A 58 -11.57 12.11 17.07
C LYS A 58 -12.17 10.71 16.90
N PHE A 59 -11.50 9.83 16.16
CA PHE A 59 -12.03 8.54 15.71
C PHE A 59 -11.45 7.38 16.53
N GLY A 60 -12.29 6.36 16.76
CA GLY A 60 -11.88 5.11 17.40
C GLY A 60 -11.84 3.94 16.42
N PHE A 61 -11.60 2.75 16.95
CA PHE A 61 -11.47 1.52 16.18
C PHE A 61 -12.57 1.30 15.11
N GLU A 62 -13.84 1.58 15.42
CA GLU A 62 -14.96 1.31 14.52
C GLU A 62 -15.31 2.45 13.56
N ASN A 63 -14.66 3.60 13.68
CA ASN A 63 -15.06 4.81 12.97
C ASN A 63 -14.29 5.05 11.66
N GLU A 64 -13.77 3.99 11.02
CA GLU A 64 -12.98 4.15 9.79
C GLU A 64 -13.79 4.81 8.66
N LEU A 65 -15.08 4.46 8.52
CA LEU A 65 -15.93 5.07 7.51
C LEU A 65 -16.20 6.55 7.80
N ASP A 66 -16.39 6.94 9.07
CA ASP A 66 -16.55 8.34 9.46
C ASP A 66 -15.25 9.14 9.24
N TYR A 67 -14.11 8.54 9.57
CA TYR A 67 -12.77 9.09 9.30
C TYR A 67 -12.58 9.38 7.81
N ARG A 68 -12.92 8.41 6.95
CA ARG A 68 -12.84 8.54 5.48
C ARG A 68 -13.83 9.56 4.93
N ARG A 69 -15.04 9.61 5.49
CA ARG A 69 -16.05 10.62 5.12
C ARG A 69 -15.56 12.03 5.44
N LEU A 70 -14.86 12.23 6.55
CA LEU A 70 -14.31 13.54 6.88
C LEU A 70 -13.32 14.02 5.80
N TYR A 71 -12.43 13.14 5.32
CA TYR A 71 -11.61 13.47 4.15
C TYR A 71 -12.50 13.77 2.94
N SER A 72 -13.43 12.89 2.58
CA SER A 72 -14.18 12.99 1.32
C SER A 72 -14.97 14.29 1.16
N THR A 73 -15.37 14.93 2.27
CA THR A 73 -16.04 16.24 2.28
C THR A 73 -15.15 17.44 1.97
N ALA A 74 -13.83 17.30 2.00
CA ALA A 74 -12.89 18.40 1.75
C ALA A 74 -12.32 18.40 0.33
N TYR A 75 -12.01 19.57 -0.22
CA TYR A 75 -11.23 19.69 -1.46
C TYR A 75 -9.81 19.15 -1.23
N PHE A 76 -9.13 19.65 -0.20
CA PHE A 76 -7.78 19.23 0.12
C PHE A 76 -7.68 18.55 1.49
N ALA A 77 -6.68 17.69 1.68
CA ALA A 77 -6.30 17.20 2.99
C ALA A 77 -4.78 17.22 3.14
N ILE A 78 -4.29 17.73 4.28
CA ILE A 78 -2.85 17.88 4.49
C ILE A 78 -2.19 16.51 4.66
N THR A 79 -1.13 16.30 3.91
CA THR A 79 -0.18 15.21 4.14
C THR A 79 1.25 15.72 4.03
N MET A 80 2.20 14.92 4.51
CA MET A 80 3.61 15.31 4.60
C MET A 80 4.48 14.08 4.84
N LYS A 81 5.80 14.27 4.69
CA LYS A 81 6.80 13.35 5.21
C LYS A 81 6.59 13.13 6.73
N LYS A 82 6.71 11.88 7.19
CA LYS A 82 6.78 11.50 8.61
C LYS A 82 8.14 10.87 8.90
N GLY A 83 8.18 9.60 9.34
CA GLY A 83 9.44 8.84 9.38
C GLY A 83 10.02 8.71 7.97
N GLY A 84 9.15 8.36 7.02
CA GLY A 84 9.41 8.34 5.59
C GLY A 84 8.54 9.32 4.78
N TRP A 85 8.88 9.46 3.51
CA TRP A 85 8.10 10.11 2.47
C TRP A 85 6.85 9.31 2.08
N ASP A 86 6.91 7.98 2.00
CA ASP A 86 5.74 7.15 1.70
C ASP A 86 5.01 6.76 2.97
N CYS A 87 3.74 7.13 3.10
CA CYS A 87 2.94 6.78 4.28
C CYS A 87 1.48 6.48 3.91
N ASN A 88 0.81 5.68 4.74
CA ASN A 88 -0.56 5.24 4.48
C ASN A 88 -1.55 6.42 4.33
N ARG A 89 -1.32 7.54 5.04
CA ARG A 89 -2.19 8.73 4.98
C ARG A 89 -2.40 9.23 3.56
N HIS A 90 -1.37 9.17 2.70
CA HIS A 90 -1.47 9.61 1.30
C HIS A 90 -2.60 8.85 0.61
N TYR A 91 -2.62 7.53 0.79
CA TYR A 91 -3.59 6.66 0.17
C TYR A 91 -4.93 6.70 0.87
N GLU A 92 -4.99 6.93 2.18
CA GLU A 92 -6.26 7.18 2.87
C GLU A 92 -6.97 8.41 2.28
N ILE A 93 -6.24 9.52 2.07
CA ILE A 93 -6.77 10.74 1.46
C ILE A 93 -7.23 10.48 0.02
N ILE A 94 -6.37 9.86 -0.81
CA ILE A 94 -6.66 9.55 -2.21
C ILE A 94 -7.87 8.62 -2.32
N SER A 95 -7.87 7.49 -1.59
CA SER A 95 -8.99 6.54 -1.61
C SER A 95 -10.28 7.13 -1.07
N SER A 96 -10.22 8.14 -0.20
CA SER A 96 -11.38 8.94 0.22
C SER A 96 -11.81 10.03 -0.78
N GLY A 97 -11.23 10.08 -1.97
CA GLY A 97 -11.70 10.97 -3.05
C GLY A 97 -11.33 12.41 -2.83
N THR A 98 -10.20 12.66 -2.18
CA THR A 98 -9.73 13.99 -1.77
C THR A 98 -8.35 14.23 -2.32
N MET A 99 -8.06 15.48 -2.71
CA MET A 99 -6.74 15.83 -3.21
C MET A 99 -5.76 15.94 -2.03
N PRO A 100 -4.65 15.21 -2.00
CA PRO A 100 -3.60 15.45 -1.03
C PRO A 100 -2.98 16.83 -1.27
N PHE A 101 -2.93 17.64 -0.23
CA PHE A 101 -2.04 18.80 -0.18
C PHE A 101 -0.77 18.35 0.55
N PHE A 102 0.27 18.08 -0.22
CA PHE A 102 1.51 17.46 0.24
C PHE A 102 2.55 18.53 0.56
N ASP A 103 2.76 18.77 1.85
CA ASP A 103 3.76 19.73 2.34
C ASP A 103 5.17 19.29 1.93
N GLN A 104 5.90 20.21 1.29
CA GLN A 104 7.30 20.03 0.89
C GLN A 104 7.55 18.83 -0.04
N LEU A 105 6.57 18.44 -0.86
CA LEU A 105 6.74 17.32 -1.81
C LEU A 105 7.94 17.50 -2.76
N ASN A 106 8.34 18.74 -3.05
CA ASN A 106 9.54 19.08 -3.83
C ASN A 106 10.86 18.67 -3.16
N ASN A 107 10.86 18.38 -1.86
CA ASN A 107 12.04 17.89 -1.14
C ASN A 107 12.15 16.35 -1.18
N ALA A 108 11.15 15.65 -1.75
CA ALA A 108 11.25 14.21 -1.97
C ALA A 108 12.23 13.93 -3.10
N GLY A 109 13.14 12.99 -2.89
CA GLY A 109 14.08 12.53 -3.92
C GLY A 109 13.35 12.09 -5.19
N ASN A 110 14.03 12.15 -6.34
CA ASN A 110 13.40 11.91 -7.64
C ASN A 110 12.77 10.51 -7.70
N ASN A 111 13.49 9.52 -7.15
CA ASN A 111 13.11 8.11 -7.12
C ASN A 111 12.22 7.74 -5.92
N THR A 112 11.99 8.67 -5.00
CA THR A 112 11.08 8.49 -3.86
C THR A 112 9.66 8.89 -4.28
N LEU A 113 8.66 8.08 -3.87
CA LEU A 113 7.25 8.19 -4.32
C LEU A 113 7.09 8.13 -5.84
N SER A 114 7.99 7.46 -6.56
CA SER A 114 8.04 7.47 -8.03
C SER A 114 6.78 6.85 -8.68
N LEU A 115 6.07 5.98 -7.98
CA LEU A 115 4.81 5.40 -8.46
C LEU A 115 3.61 6.34 -8.25
N ILE A 116 3.73 7.40 -7.45
CA ILE A 116 2.68 8.41 -7.24
C ILE A 116 2.79 9.49 -8.34
N PRO A 117 1.67 9.94 -8.96
CA PRO A 117 1.71 10.96 -10.01
C PRO A 117 1.95 12.36 -9.41
N LYS A 118 3.18 12.65 -8.98
CA LYS A 118 3.60 13.90 -8.32
C LYS A 118 3.20 15.15 -9.09
N SER A 119 3.23 15.11 -10.43
CA SER A 119 2.83 16.22 -11.30
C SER A 119 1.38 16.67 -11.08
N ILE A 120 0.45 15.73 -10.89
CA ILE A 120 -0.97 16.04 -10.60
C ILE A 120 -1.08 16.75 -9.24
N LEU A 121 -0.30 16.32 -8.25
CA LEU A 121 -0.30 16.92 -6.92
C LEU A 121 0.26 18.35 -6.95
N TYR A 122 1.36 18.58 -7.66
CA TYR A 122 1.92 19.93 -7.84
C TYR A 122 0.94 20.87 -8.55
N GLU A 123 0.31 20.41 -9.63
CA GLU A 123 -0.68 21.20 -10.37
C GLU A 123 -1.88 21.55 -9.47
N ALA A 124 -2.41 20.59 -8.73
CA ALA A 124 -3.56 20.84 -7.84
C ALA A 124 -3.23 21.80 -6.69
N GLN A 125 -2.03 21.71 -6.12
CA GLN A 125 -1.57 22.60 -5.04
C GLN A 125 -1.30 24.04 -5.50
N THR A 126 -1.16 24.28 -6.80
CA THR A 126 -0.83 25.59 -7.39
C THR A 126 -2.03 26.26 -8.06
N ILE A 127 -3.22 25.65 -8.00
CA ILE A 127 -4.46 26.28 -8.48
C ILE A 127 -4.65 27.65 -7.77
N PRO A 128 -4.92 28.74 -8.51
CA PRO A 128 -5.16 30.05 -7.91
C PRO A 128 -6.20 30.01 -6.79
N GLY A 129 -5.92 30.74 -5.71
CA GLY A 129 -6.79 30.80 -4.53
C GLY A 129 -6.56 29.71 -3.49
N VAL A 130 -5.84 28.62 -3.80
CA VAL A 130 -5.48 27.59 -2.80
C VAL A 130 -4.33 28.10 -1.92
N THR A 131 -4.52 28.13 -0.60
CA THR A 131 -3.50 28.64 0.33
C THR A 131 -3.22 27.68 1.47
N ARG A 132 -1.95 27.29 1.64
CA ARG A 132 -1.52 26.41 2.74
C ARG A 132 -1.49 27.09 4.11
N TYR A 133 -1.15 28.37 4.17
CA TYR A 133 -0.90 29.11 5.42
C TYR A 133 -2.09 29.05 6.38
N ASN A 134 -3.29 29.32 5.89
CA ASN A 134 -4.55 29.29 6.64
C ASN A 134 -5.47 28.12 6.25
N MET A 135 -5.01 27.23 5.34
CA MET A 135 -5.79 26.08 4.84
C MET A 135 -7.17 26.49 4.30
N SER A 136 -7.19 27.52 3.45
CA SER A 136 -8.41 28.03 2.82
C SER A 136 -8.31 28.06 1.30
N ILE A 137 -9.46 28.17 0.65
CA ILE A 137 -9.59 28.39 -0.78
C ILE A 137 -10.33 29.72 -1.01
N ASN A 138 -9.72 30.62 -1.79
CA ASN A 138 -10.47 31.75 -2.34
C ASN A 138 -11.30 31.27 -3.54
N HIS A 139 -12.58 31.01 -3.31
CA HIS A 139 -13.52 30.51 -4.31
C HIS A 139 -13.78 31.46 -5.49
N GLN A 140 -13.39 32.73 -5.41
CA GLN A 140 -13.45 33.65 -6.55
C GLN A 140 -12.34 33.38 -7.58
N LEU A 141 -11.20 32.83 -7.14
CA LEU A 141 -10.04 32.52 -7.98
C LEU A 141 -9.93 31.03 -8.30
N PHE A 142 -10.55 30.19 -7.49
CA PHE A 142 -10.42 28.75 -7.56
C PHE A 142 -11.26 28.15 -8.69
N ASP A 143 -10.58 27.59 -9.69
CA ASP A 143 -11.24 26.83 -10.76
C ASP A 143 -11.62 25.42 -10.27
N VAL A 144 -12.88 25.28 -9.87
CA VAL A 144 -13.45 23.99 -9.44
C VAL A 144 -13.45 22.93 -10.55
N ASN A 145 -13.55 23.33 -11.82
CA ASN A 145 -13.52 22.38 -12.94
C ASN A 145 -12.10 21.84 -13.14
N GLN A 146 -11.09 22.70 -13.09
CA GLN A 146 -9.68 22.29 -13.10
C GLN A 146 -9.39 21.32 -11.95
N TYR A 147 -9.83 21.66 -10.73
CA TYR A 147 -9.70 20.77 -9.57
C TYR A 147 -10.35 19.40 -9.83
N ASN A 148 -11.60 19.37 -10.32
CA ASN A 148 -12.33 18.13 -10.56
C ASN A 148 -11.65 17.25 -11.63
N ILE A 149 -11.10 17.86 -12.68
CA ILE A 149 -10.32 17.15 -13.70
C ILE A 149 -9.08 16.51 -13.08
N LEU A 150 -8.33 17.25 -12.27
CA LEU A 150 -7.13 16.75 -11.60
C LEU A 150 -7.45 15.64 -10.60
N LEU A 151 -8.50 15.81 -9.80
CA LEU A 151 -8.96 14.79 -8.88
C LEU A 151 -9.38 13.52 -9.63
N HIS A 152 -10.16 13.64 -10.70
CA HIS A 152 -10.55 12.49 -11.51
C HIS A 152 -9.33 11.76 -12.08
N ARG A 153 -8.35 12.48 -12.62
CA ARG A 153 -7.09 11.90 -13.13
C ARG A 153 -6.32 11.16 -12.04
N LEU A 154 -6.22 11.75 -10.84
CA LEU A 154 -5.56 11.13 -9.69
C LEU A 154 -6.26 9.84 -9.26
N LEU A 155 -7.59 9.88 -9.08
CA LEU A 155 -8.37 8.71 -8.67
C LEU A 155 -8.35 7.60 -9.72
N TYR A 156 -8.40 7.97 -11.00
CA TYR A 156 -8.29 7.03 -12.10
C TYR A 156 -6.93 6.34 -12.08
N TYR A 157 -5.86 7.12 -12.00
CA TYR A 157 -4.51 6.56 -11.84
C TYR A 157 -4.43 5.65 -10.62
N ALA A 158 -4.93 6.09 -9.47
CA ALA A 158 -4.88 5.34 -8.23
C ALA A 158 -5.60 3.97 -8.35
N LYS A 159 -6.80 3.94 -8.94
CA LYS A 159 -7.57 2.71 -9.18
C LYS A 159 -6.84 1.72 -10.09
N HIS A 160 -6.13 2.22 -11.10
CA HIS A 160 -5.50 1.36 -12.11
C HIS A 160 -4.02 1.06 -11.85
N ARG A 161 -3.37 1.77 -10.91
CA ARG A 161 -1.92 1.66 -10.67
C ARG A 161 -1.51 1.54 -9.21
N LEU A 162 -2.32 1.99 -8.26
CA LEU A 162 -1.92 2.11 -6.85
C LEU A 162 -2.72 1.23 -5.90
N THR A 163 -3.62 0.36 -6.39
CA THR A 163 -4.19 -0.65 -5.50
C THR A 163 -3.14 -1.70 -5.15
N THR A 164 -3.25 -2.36 -4.00
CA THR A 164 -2.35 -3.45 -3.59
C THR A 164 -2.21 -4.53 -4.66
N VAL A 165 -3.30 -4.90 -5.34
CA VAL A 165 -3.28 -5.82 -6.49
C VAL A 165 -2.42 -5.26 -7.62
N LYS A 166 -2.57 -3.98 -7.96
CA LYS A 166 -1.80 -3.33 -9.03
C LYS A 166 -0.31 -3.17 -8.70
N ILE A 167 0.03 -2.93 -7.43
CA ILE A 167 1.43 -2.93 -7.00
C ILE A 167 2.03 -4.34 -7.10
N VAL A 168 1.30 -5.39 -6.73
CA VAL A 168 1.79 -6.77 -6.91
C VAL A 168 1.87 -7.16 -8.38
N GLU A 169 0.93 -6.75 -9.24
CA GLU A 169 1.07 -6.92 -10.69
C GLU A 169 2.34 -6.24 -11.24
N TYR A 170 2.68 -5.04 -10.73
CA TYR A 170 3.93 -4.37 -11.06
C TYR A 170 5.16 -5.20 -10.63
N ILE A 171 5.18 -5.71 -9.38
CA ILE A 171 6.26 -6.59 -8.89
C ILE A 171 6.43 -7.79 -9.83
N LEU A 172 5.33 -8.50 -10.12
CA LEU A 172 5.32 -9.69 -10.95
C LEU A 172 5.76 -9.39 -12.39
N ASN A 173 5.41 -8.22 -12.93
CA ASN A 173 5.86 -7.78 -14.25
C ASN A 173 7.38 -7.52 -14.29
N ILE A 174 7.93 -6.84 -13.28
CA ILE A 174 9.37 -6.57 -13.16
C ILE A 174 10.17 -7.89 -13.15
N ILE A 175 9.72 -8.88 -12.37
CA ILE A 175 10.38 -10.20 -12.31
C ILE A 175 9.98 -11.14 -13.46
N ARG A 176 9.18 -10.65 -14.43
CA ARG A 176 8.66 -11.40 -15.58
C ARG A 176 7.96 -12.72 -15.18
N TYR A 177 7.22 -12.68 -14.08
CA TYR A 177 6.51 -13.84 -13.55
C TYR A 177 5.17 -14.06 -14.28
N PRO A 178 4.87 -15.29 -14.77
CA PRO A 178 3.69 -15.54 -15.59
C PRO A 178 2.39 -15.64 -14.75
N ILE A 179 1.65 -14.54 -14.66
CA ILE A 179 0.38 -14.44 -13.92
C ILE A 179 -0.70 -15.38 -14.47
N LYS A 180 -0.78 -15.59 -15.79
CA LYS A 180 -1.82 -16.43 -16.43
C LYS A 180 -1.81 -17.90 -15.99
N SER A 181 -0.72 -18.35 -15.36
CA SER A 181 -0.58 -19.70 -14.78
C SER A 181 -0.74 -19.77 -13.26
N SER A 182 -1.16 -18.68 -12.59
CA SER A 182 -1.18 -18.54 -11.12
C SER A 182 -1.90 -19.66 -10.37
N LYS A 183 -2.85 -20.36 -11.01
CA LYS A 183 -3.58 -21.49 -10.41
C LYS A 183 -2.74 -22.76 -10.20
N LYS A 184 -1.54 -22.87 -10.79
CA LYS A 184 -0.66 -24.05 -10.68
C LYS A 184 0.60 -23.83 -9.83
N HIS A 185 0.77 -22.65 -9.27
CA HIS A 185 2.03 -22.18 -8.73
C HIS A 185 1.90 -21.86 -7.24
N SER A 186 2.52 -22.67 -6.37
CA SER A 186 2.60 -22.37 -4.94
C SER A 186 3.59 -21.23 -4.70
N ILE A 187 3.17 -20.21 -3.94
CA ILE A 187 3.98 -19.04 -3.60
C ILE A 187 4.18 -19.03 -2.09
N LEU A 188 5.42 -18.79 -1.63
CA LEU A 188 5.68 -18.57 -0.21
C LEU A 188 5.85 -17.07 0.06
N TYR A 189 5.05 -16.53 0.96
CA TYR A 189 5.17 -15.17 1.47
C TYR A 189 5.71 -15.20 2.90
N ILE A 190 6.90 -14.66 3.11
CA ILE A 190 7.58 -14.60 4.41
C ILE A 190 7.19 -13.30 5.08
N SER A 191 6.31 -13.40 6.09
CA SER A 191 5.75 -12.30 6.88
C SER A 191 6.32 -12.32 8.31
N HIS A 192 5.85 -11.42 9.16
CA HIS A 192 6.01 -11.43 10.60
C HIS A 192 4.71 -10.97 11.28
N GLU A 193 4.60 -11.23 12.58
CA GLU A 193 3.38 -10.96 13.36
C GLU A 193 3.16 -9.48 13.63
N ALA A 194 4.20 -8.67 13.73
CA ALA A 194 4.06 -7.22 13.96
C ALA A 194 3.37 -6.52 12.78
N SER A 195 2.66 -5.42 13.06
CA SER A 195 2.06 -4.57 12.02
C SER A 195 3.12 -3.81 11.23
N ASP A 196 2.95 -3.81 9.91
CA ASP A 196 3.86 -3.18 8.96
C ASP A 196 3.09 -2.93 7.66
N TYR A 197 2.91 -1.65 7.30
CA TYR A 197 2.11 -1.27 6.14
C TYR A 197 2.59 -1.93 4.85
N MET A 198 3.89 -1.91 4.55
CA MET A 198 4.38 -2.45 3.28
C MET A 198 4.11 -3.95 3.23
N LYS A 199 4.49 -4.68 4.28
CA LYS A 199 4.28 -6.12 4.38
C LYS A 199 2.79 -6.48 4.33
N ASP A 200 1.95 -5.76 5.06
CA ASP A 200 0.51 -6.05 5.17
C ASP A 200 -0.21 -5.78 3.85
N PHE A 201 0.07 -4.65 3.20
CA PHE A 201 -0.51 -4.32 1.90
C PHE A 201 -0.05 -5.27 0.80
N MET A 202 1.23 -5.65 0.78
CA MET A 202 1.72 -6.63 -0.18
C MET A 202 1.12 -8.01 0.09
N LEU A 203 1.02 -8.45 1.35
CA LEU A 203 0.34 -9.69 1.70
C LEU A 203 -1.11 -9.69 1.18
N HIS A 204 -1.85 -8.59 1.36
CA HIS A 204 -3.19 -8.46 0.80
C HIS A 204 -3.18 -8.61 -0.73
N GLY A 205 -2.32 -7.87 -1.44
CA GLY A 205 -2.23 -7.93 -2.92
C GLY A 205 -1.88 -9.33 -3.44
N PHE A 206 -0.89 -9.99 -2.84
CA PHE A 206 -0.51 -11.37 -3.17
C PHE A 206 -1.65 -12.34 -2.88
N THR A 207 -2.37 -12.18 -1.75
CA THR A 207 -3.49 -13.06 -1.40
C THR A 207 -4.62 -12.94 -2.42
N ARG A 208 -4.91 -11.73 -2.90
CA ARG A 208 -5.94 -11.50 -3.93
C ARG A 208 -5.59 -12.08 -5.30
N ILE A 209 -4.30 -12.23 -5.63
CA ILE A 209 -3.85 -12.77 -6.92
C ILE A 209 -3.71 -14.29 -6.90
N PHE A 210 -3.18 -14.85 -5.81
CA PHE A 210 -2.81 -16.26 -5.74
C PHE A 210 -3.78 -17.11 -4.92
N GLU A 211 -4.62 -16.49 -4.08
CA GLU A 211 -5.66 -17.16 -3.28
C GLU A 211 -5.12 -18.39 -2.54
N GLU A 212 -5.67 -19.58 -2.82
CA GLU A 212 -5.29 -20.85 -2.19
C GLU A 212 -3.81 -21.22 -2.40
N ASN A 213 -3.17 -20.69 -3.44
CA ASN A 213 -1.78 -21.01 -3.76
C ASN A 213 -0.76 -20.14 -3.02
N LEU A 214 -1.20 -19.12 -2.27
CA LEU A 214 -0.31 -18.33 -1.43
C LEU A 214 -0.20 -18.97 -0.05
N TYR A 215 1.00 -19.38 0.34
CA TYR A 215 1.35 -19.84 1.68
C TYR A 215 2.06 -18.74 2.44
N VAL A 216 1.69 -18.51 3.69
CA VAL A 216 2.22 -17.40 4.49
C VAL A 216 3.00 -17.95 5.69
N PHE A 217 4.29 -17.62 5.77
CA PHE A 217 5.06 -17.86 6.99
C PHE A 217 4.83 -16.71 7.98
N LYS A 218 4.37 -17.05 9.20
CA LYS A 218 3.95 -16.10 10.25
C LYS A 218 2.84 -15.14 9.80
N PRO A 219 1.63 -15.67 9.48
CA PRO A 219 0.53 -14.85 9.01
C PRO A 219 0.03 -13.90 10.14
N PRO A 220 -0.15 -12.60 9.86
CA PRO A 220 -0.58 -11.63 10.86
C PRO A 220 -2.08 -11.76 11.17
N LYS A 221 -2.42 -12.25 12.37
CA LYS A 221 -3.81 -12.54 12.77
C LYS A 221 -4.79 -11.38 12.52
N TYR A 222 -4.40 -10.14 12.83
CA TYR A 222 -5.25 -8.95 12.73
C TYR A 222 -5.73 -8.62 11.30
N MET A 223 -5.11 -9.18 10.26
CA MET A 223 -5.59 -9.04 8.89
C MET A 223 -6.75 -9.98 8.58
N TYR A 224 -6.89 -11.09 9.30
CA TYR A 224 -7.87 -12.14 9.03
C TYR A 224 -9.04 -12.10 10.01
N GLU A 225 -8.76 -11.98 11.30
CA GLU A 225 -9.80 -12.06 12.32
C GLU A 225 -9.45 -11.30 13.59
N TYR A 226 -10.47 -11.12 14.43
CA TYR A 226 -10.31 -10.64 15.79
C TYR A 226 -9.73 -11.72 16.69
N PRO A 227 -8.95 -11.36 17.73
CA PRO A 227 -8.62 -12.29 18.79
C PRO A 227 -9.89 -12.66 19.57
N THR A 228 -10.43 -13.85 19.35
CA THR A 228 -11.66 -14.35 19.99
C THR A 228 -11.40 -15.18 21.26
N SER A 229 -10.17 -15.18 21.79
CA SER A 229 -9.79 -16.02 22.95
C SER A 229 -10.59 -15.72 24.22
N LYS A 230 -11.30 -14.59 24.28
CA LYS A 230 -12.35 -14.26 25.25
C LYS A 230 -13.33 -13.27 24.58
N MET A 231 -14.54 -13.12 25.12
CA MET A 231 -15.45 -12.04 24.68
C MET A 231 -14.92 -10.69 25.15
N TRP A 232 -14.43 -9.87 24.21
CA TRP A 232 -13.93 -8.53 24.51
C TRP A 232 -15.08 -7.55 24.51
N ASN A 233 -15.09 -6.64 25.49
CA ASN A 233 -15.98 -5.49 25.37
C ASN A 233 -15.45 -4.49 24.33
N ARG A 234 -16.26 -3.48 24.01
CA ARG A 234 -15.93 -2.50 22.97
C ARG A 234 -14.69 -1.67 23.30
N GLU A 235 -14.47 -1.36 24.58
CA GLU A 235 -13.34 -0.58 25.05
C GLU A 235 -12.04 -1.40 25.01
N GLU A 236 -12.06 -2.65 25.50
CA GLU A 236 -10.95 -3.58 25.41
C GLU A 236 -10.51 -3.81 23.94
N THR A 237 -11.49 -3.96 23.04
CA THR A 237 -11.21 -4.11 21.61
C THR A 237 -10.55 -2.85 21.05
N LYS A 238 -11.11 -1.69 21.35
CA LYS A 238 -10.56 -0.40 20.92
C LYS A 238 -9.13 -0.22 21.44
N ASP A 239 -8.88 -0.53 22.70
CA ASP A 239 -7.56 -0.40 23.31
C ASP A 239 -6.56 -1.38 22.73
N TYR A 240 -6.95 -2.64 22.50
CA TYR A 240 -6.09 -3.60 21.82
C TYR A 240 -5.61 -3.06 20.47
N PHE A 241 -6.54 -2.62 19.62
CA PHE A 241 -6.17 -2.12 18.30
C PHE A 241 -5.43 -0.79 18.34
N LYS A 242 -5.76 0.09 19.29
CA LYS A 242 -5.06 1.37 19.48
C LYS A 242 -3.57 1.16 19.78
N HIS A 243 -3.26 0.20 20.65
CA HIS A 243 -1.89 -0.05 21.09
C HIS A 243 -1.13 -1.01 20.18
N THR A 244 -1.84 -1.90 19.47
CA THR A 244 -1.22 -2.93 18.62
C THR A 244 -1.09 -2.50 17.16
N LEU A 245 -2.04 -1.71 16.65
CA LEU A 245 -2.07 -1.29 15.25
C LEU A 245 -1.98 0.23 15.13
N TYR A 246 -0.96 0.70 14.42
CA TYR A 246 -0.83 2.11 14.11
C TYR A 246 -2.07 2.60 13.34
N GLY A 247 -2.62 3.76 13.75
CA GLY A 247 -3.83 4.32 13.15
C GLY A 247 -5.07 3.42 13.28
N PHE A 248 -5.18 2.63 14.36
CA PHE A 248 -6.27 1.67 14.59
C PHE A 248 -6.41 0.59 13.49
N GLY A 249 -5.36 0.37 12.69
CA GLY A 249 -5.42 -0.57 11.58
C GLY A 249 -6.21 -0.10 10.36
N TYR A 250 -6.54 1.20 10.27
CA TYR A 250 -7.32 1.72 9.15
C TYR A 250 -6.65 1.40 7.81
N GLY A 251 -7.46 0.91 6.87
CA GLY A 251 -7.01 0.51 5.55
C GLY A 251 -6.53 -0.92 5.40
N TYR A 252 -6.17 -1.64 6.47
CA TYR A 252 -5.56 -2.99 6.34
C TYR A 252 -6.02 -4.03 7.36
N LYS A 253 -6.55 -3.62 8.52
CA LYS A 253 -7.14 -4.59 9.47
C LYS A 253 -8.29 -5.33 8.81
N LEU A 254 -8.41 -6.63 9.11
CA LEU A 254 -9.51 -7.49 8.62
C LEU A 254 -9.67 -7.49 7.09
N ALA A 255 -8.68 -6.99 6.35
CA ALA A 255 -8.69 -6.95 4.90
C ALA A 255 -8.75 -8.34 4.26
N LEU A 256 -8.33 -9.37 5.02
CA LEU A 256 -8.31 -10.76 4.63
C LEU A 256 -9.33 -11.60 5.41
N LYS A 257 -10.39 -11.00 5.96
CA LYS A 257 -11.43 -11.72 6.70
C LYS A 257 -12.11 -12.85 5.92
N ASN A 258 -12.22 -12.69 4.61
CA ASN A 258 -12.78 -13.71 3.71
C ASN A 258 -11.79 -14.86 3.41
N TYR A 259 -10.56 -14.77 3.93
CA TYR A 259 -9.48 -15.73 3.75
C TYR A 259 -9.03 -16.37 5.08
N VAL A 260 -9.88 -16.35 6.12
CA VAL A 260 -9.55 -16.93 7.44
C VAL A 260 -9.07 -18.38 7.36
N ARG A 261 -9.60 -19.19 6.43
CA ARG A 261 -9.14 -20.57 6.18
C ARG A 261 -7.65 -20.67 5.81
N LEU A 262 -7.09 -19.66 5.12
CA LEU A 262 -5.67 -19.61 4.79
C LEU A 262 -4.83 -19.35 6.04
N TYR A 263 -5.29 -18.44 6.91
CA TYR A 263 -4.68 -18.23 8.21
C TYR A 263 -4.71 -19.53 9.05
N GLU A 264 -5.84 -20.24 9.11
CA GLU A 264 -5.95 -21.51 9.82
C GLU A 264 -5.01 -22.60 9.29
N ARG A 265 -4.81 -22.65 7.97
CA ARG A 265 -3.85 -23.54 7.32
C ARG A 265 -2.41 -23.18 7.71
N ASP A 266 -2.08 -21.90 7.63
CA ASP A 266 -0.70 -21.42 7.70
C ASP A 266 -0.20 -21.19 9.13
N LYS A 267 -1.11 -20.89 10.07
CA LYS A 267 -0.78 -20.70 11.50
C LYS A 267 -0.23 -21.97 12.15
N LYS A 268 -0.53 -23.16 11.60
CA LYS A 268 0.01 -24.44 12.09
C LYS A 268 1.54 -24.47 12.10
N ASN A 269 2.16 -23.69 11.21
CA ASN A 269 3.62 -23.58 11.08
C ASN A 269 4.22 -22.47 11.97
N LEU A 270 3.43 -21.82 12.84
CA LEU A 270 3.95 -20.80 13.79
C LEU A 270 4.91 -21.41 14.82
N HIS A 271 4.69 -22.67 15.19
CA HIS A 271 5.44 -23.36 16.24
C HIS A 271 6.43 -24.40 15.71
N ASP A 272 6.34 -24.77 14.43
CA ASP A 272 7.24 -25.69 13.76
C ASP A 272 7.55 -25.21 12.34
N GLU A 273 8.76 -24.69 12.16
CA GLU A 273 9.22 -24.14 10.88
C GLU A 273 9.71 -25.24 9.91
N THR A 274 9.86 -26.48 10.40
CA THR A 274 10.44 -27.61 9.67
C THR A 274 9.70 -27.91 8.38
N ILE A 275 8.37 -27.78 8.37
CA ILE A 275 7.54 -28.02 7.18
C ILE A 275 7.90 -27.01 6.07
N ILE A 276 8.04 -25.73 6.42
CA ILE A 276 8.38 -24.67 5.47
C ILE A 276 9.81 -24.85 4.98
N GLU A 277 10.76 -25.17 5.87
CA GLU A 277 12.14 -25.43 5.48
C GLU A 277 12.26 -26.62 4.52
N ASN A 278 11.54 -27.72 4.78
CA ASN A 278 11.53 -28.90 3.93
C ASN A 278 10.92 -28.58 2.56
N ASN A 279 9.85 -27.79 2.51
CA ASN A 279 9.26 -27.32 1.25
C ASN A 279 10.21 -26.40 0.46
N ILE A 280 11.00 -25.57 1.14
CA ILE A 280 12.05 -24.77 0.49
C ILE A 280 13.14 -25.70 -0.09
N LYS A 281 13.66 -26.65 0.68
CA LYS A 281 14.69 -27.60 0.23
C LYS A 281 14.22 -28.43 -0.96
N ALA A 282 12.96 -28.87 -0.94
CA ALA A 282 12.31 -29.63 -2.00
C ALA A 282 11.89 -28.78 -3.23
N LYS A 283 12.07 -27.45 -3.18
CA LYS A 283 11.65 -26.50 -4.22
C LYS A 283 10.15 -26.55 -4.54
N ASN A 284 9.32 -26.73 -3.52
CA ASN A 284 7.85 -26.83 -3.67
C ASN A 284 7.18 -25.47 -3.96
N TYR A 285 7.92 -24.36 -3.85
CA TYR A 285 7.43 -23.04 -4.21
C TYR A 285 7.99 -22.62 -5.56
N SER A 286 7.18 -21.92 -6.33
CA SER A 286 7.55 -21.35 -7.63
C SER A 286 8.09 -19.92 -7.53
N LEU A 287 7.90 -19.28 -6.36
CA LEU A 287 8.35 -17.95 -6.00
C LEU A 287 8.38 -17.83 -4.47
N ILE A 288 9.43 -17.19 -3.95
CA ILE A 288 9.55 -16.84 -2.53
C ILE A 288 9.60 -15.31 -2.41
N VAL A 289 8.73 -14.76 -1.58
CA VAL A 289 8.56 -13.32 -1.36
C VAL A 289 8.87 -13.00 0.09
N PHE A 290 9.89 -12.20 0.35
CA PHE A 290 10.16 -11.64 1.68
C PHE A 290 9.40 -10.32 1.80
N GLY A 291 8.32 -10.31 2.58
CA GLY A 291 7.44 -9.14 2.75
C GLY A 291 8.08 -7.97 3.50
N SER A 292 9.12 -8.25 4.30
CA SER A 292 10.00 -7.26 4.89
C SER A 292 11.36 -7.89 5.17
N ILE A 293 12.29 -7.78 4.21
CA ILE A 293 13.58 -8.48 4.27
C ILE A 293 14.44 -8.03 5.46
N LEU A 294 14.34 -6.75 5.87
CA LEU A 294 15.12 -6.21 6.98
C LEU A 294 14.54 -6.57 8.36
N ARG A 295 13.24 -6.89 8.44
CA ARG A 295 12.58 -7.29 9.71
C ARG A 295 12.48 -8.80 9.89
N ASN A 296 12.37 -9.55 8.80
CA ASN A 296 12.37 -11.01 8.85
C ASN A 296 13.13 -11.63 7.67
N ASN A 297 14.40 -11.96 7.92
CA ASN A 297 15.28 -12.68 7.01
C ASN A 297 15.53 -14.14 7.44
N LYS A 298 14.74 -14.70 8.37
CA LYS A 298 15.03 -15.98 9.02
C LYS A 298 15.29 -17.13 8.04
N LEU A 299 14.50 -17.21 6.97
CA LEU A 299 14.60 -18.24 5.94
C LEU A 299 15.48 -17.84 4.75
N PHE A 300 16.12 -16.66 4.78
CA PHE A 300 16.88 -16.12 3.65
C PHE A 300 18.09 -16.99 3.30
N SER A 301 18.94 -17.31 4.27
CA SER A 301 20.13 -18.14 4.04
C SER A 301 19.81 -19.55 3.52
N LEU A 302 18.65 -20.10 3.88
CA LEU A 302 18.17 -21.36 3.31
C LEU A 302 17.67 -21.14 1.88
N THR A 303 16.87 -20.10 1.66
CA THR A 303 16.28 -19.77 0.37
C THR A 303 17.35 -19.61 -0.72
N ILE A 304 18.40 -18.82 -0.46
CA ILE A 304 19.46 -18.56 -1.45
C ILE A 304 20.32 -19.78 -1.80
N LYS A 305 20.31 -20.83 -0.95
CA LYS A 305 20.99 -22.10 -1.25
C LYS A 305 20.22 -22.97 -2.25
N HIS A 306 18.90 -22.79 -2.34
CA HIS A 306 18.02 -23.67 -3.12
C HIS A 306 17.34 -22.96 -4.31
N TYR A 307 17.18 -21.64 -4.25
CA TYR A 307 16.46 -20.86 -5.25
C TYR A 307 17.39 -19.92 -6.01
N GLU A 308 17.13 -19.78 -7.30
CA GLU A 308 17.77 -18.80 -8.18
C GLU A 308 17.22 -17.38 -7.92
N ARG A 309 18.02 -16.35 -8.25
CA ARG A 309 17.68 -14.93 -8.03
C ARG A 309 16.32 -14.52 -8.62
N SER A 310 15.95 -15.06 -9.77
CA SER A 310 14.67 -14.76 -10.46
C SER A 310 13.43 -15.26 -9.70
N ARG A 311 13.62 -16.10 -8.67
CA ARG A 311 12.56 -16.71 -7.85
C ARG A 311 12.46 -16.11 -6.45
N ILE A 312 13.21 -15.05 -6.19
CA ILE A 312 13.29 -14.42 -4.87
C ILE A 312 12.93 -12.94 -5.03
N VAL A 313 11.85 -12.53 -4.37
CA VAL A 313 11.41 -11.13 -4.26
C VAL A 313 11.72 -10.64 -2.85
N LEU A 314 12.34 -9.47 -2.77
CA LEU A 314 12.76 -8.85 -1.51
C LEU A 314 12.07 -7.50 -1.40
N ILE A 315 11.16 -7.35 -0.45
CA ILE A 315 10.47 -6.10 -0.19
C ILE A 315 11.13 -5.43 1.02
N ASP A 316 11.55 -4.18 0.83
CA ASP A 316 12.09 -3.30 1.85
C ASP A 316 11.17 -2.09 2.03
N GLY A 317 10.42 -2.16 3.13
CA GLY A 317 9.52 -1.12 3.57
C GLY A 317 10.14 -0.17 4.58
N GLU A 318 11.45 -0.17 4.84
CA GLU A 318 12.04 0.75 5.83
C GLU A 318 12.07 2.20 5.33
N ASP A 319 12.03 3.15 6.28
CA ASP A 319 12.32 4.56 5.98
C ASP A 319 13.77 4.70 5.50
N ALA A 320 14.11 5.78 4.80
CA ALA A 320 15.46 6.01 4.26
C ALA A 320 16.56 6.08 5.35
N SER A 321 17.07 4.92 5.76
CA SER A 321 18.29 4.74 6.54
C SER A 321 19.29 3.91 5.74
N LYS A 322 20.60 4.10 5.95
CA LYS A 322 21.64 3.32 5.27
C LYS A 322 21.75 1.93 5.93
N HIS A 323 20.86 1.00 5.57
CA HIS A 323 21.06 -0.40 5.92
C HIS A 323 22.18 -0.97 5.06
N LYS A 324 23.33 -1.25 5.69
CA LYS A 324 24.54 -1.79 5.04
C LYS A 324 24.27 -3.12 4.30
N ASP A 325 23.21 -3.82 4.68
CA ASP A 325 22.89 -5.15 4.18
C ASP A 325 22.08 -5.14 2.88
N ARG A 326 21.50 -4.00 2.48
CA ARG A 326 20.68 -3.89 1.24
C ARG A 326 21.42 -4.40 0.01
N SER A 327 22.67 -3.97 -0.15
CA SER A 327 23.51 -4.38 -1.27
C SER A 327 23.87 -5.85 -1.27
N GLU A 328 23.88 -6.49 -0.10
CA GLU A 328 24.13 -7.92 0.00
C GLU A 328 22.88 -8.70 -0.41
N TYR A 329 21.72 -8.33 0.14
CA TYR A 329 20.45 -8.98 -0.19
C TYR A 329 20.10 -8.89 -1.68
N ALA A 330 20.30 -7.74 -2.29
CA ALA A 330 19.95 -7.50 -3.69
C ALA A 330 20.78 -8.32 -4.70
N LYS A 331 21.89 -8.96 -4.28
CA LYS A 331 22.63 -9.93 -5.11
C LYS A 331 21.84 -11.22 -5.34
N TRP A 332 20.92 -11.55 -4.43
CA TRP A 332 20.25 -12.85 -4.37
C TRP A 332 18.77 -12.82 -4.72
N GLY A 333 18.18 -11.64 -4.88
CA GLY A 333 16.78 -11.49 -5.30
C GLY A 333 16.54 -10.21 -6.10
N THR A 334 15.31 -10.03 -6.57
CA THR A 334 14.85 -8.74 -7.08
C THR A 334 14.39 -7.88 -5.92
N TYR A 335 14.99 -6.69 -5.77
CA TYR A 335 14.85 -5.87 -4.58
C TYR A 335 13.94 -4.66 -4.84
N PHE A 336 12.86 -4.58 -4.06
CA PHE A 336 11.89 -3.49 -4.11
C PHE A 336 12.06 -2.60 -2.87
N LEU A 337 12.41 -1.34 -3.08
CA LEU A 337 12.74 -0.39 -2.02
C LEU A 337 11.74 0.77 -2.00
N ARG A 338 11.11 1.00 -0.84
CA ARG A 338 10.10 2.05 -0.66
C ARG A 338 10.66 3.46 -0.85
N GLU A 339 11.84 3.71 -0.28
CA GLU A 339 12.49 5.01 -0.31
C GLU A 339 13.88 4.87 -0.90
N ILE A 340 13.98 5.10 -2.20
CA ILE A 340 15.25 5.03 -2.91
C ILE A 340 16.00 6.34 -2.69
N PRO A 341 17.20 6.31 -2.07
CA PRO A 341 18.06 7.47 -1.96
C PRO A 341 18.51 7.97 -3.34
N ASP A 342 18.73 9.27 -3.48
CA ASP A 342 19.15 9.87 -4.76
C ASP A 342 20.54 9.41 -5.22
N ASN A 343 21.33 8.76 -4.35
CA ASN A 343 22.66 8.24 -4.64
C ASN A 343 22.70 6.73 -4.98
N CYS A 344 21.56 6.12 -5.30
CA CYS A 344 21.45 4.73 -5.73
C CYS A 344 21.19 4.63 -7.24
N ASP A 345 21.76 3.62 -7.90
CA ASP A 345 21.46 3.30 -9.30
C ASP A 345 20.06 2.67 -9.40
N VAL A 346 19.20 3.22 -10.26
CA VAL A 346 17.79 2.81 -10.43
C VAL A 346 17.51 2.46 -11.88
N PHE A 347 16.80 1.34 -12.10
CA PHE A 347 16.16 1.04 -13.38
C PHE A 347 14.65 1.30 -13.26
N MET A 348 14.12 2.12 -14.18
CA MET A 348 12.69 2.44 -14.30
C MET A 348 12.06 1.73 -15.48
#